data_AF-A0A847SJW6-F1
#
_entry.id   AF-A0A847SJW6-F1
#
_cell.length_a   1.000
_cell.length_b   1.000
_cell.length_c   1.000
_cell.angle_alpha   90.00
_cell.angle_beta   90.00
_cell.angle_gamma   90.00
#
_symmetry.space_group_name_H-M   'P 1'
#
loop_
_entity.id
_entity.type
_entity.pdbx_description
1 polymer ?
#
loop_
_entity_poly.entity_id
_entity_poly.type
_entity_poly.pdbx_seq_one_letter_code
_entity_poly.pdbx_strand_id
1 'polypeptide(L)'
;MDHKKVRVRFAPSPTGGLHLGGVRTVLFNYLFAKQHKGEFVLRIEDTDQTRYVPGAEEYISECLSWCGLTPDESPALGGPYGPYRQSERKPLYRQYAEKLVQSGHAYYAFDTPEELESMRERLKTPENPSPQYNHLVRQKMRNSLTLPDAEVQELLVKNTPHVIRINMPASEDITFTDMVRGAVTFNTSQVDDKVLLKADGMPTYHLAVVVDDYLMKITHAFRGEEWLPSAPVHLLLWKYLGWEADMPQWAHLPLILKPDGNGKLSKRDGDRLGFPVYAMNWMDPKTGDLTTGFRERGFLPEAFVNMLAMLGWNDGTEQEIFSLAELIEKFSMERVHKAGAKFDYEKAKWFNHQYIHHKDNDSLAALFQPVLAEKGISAAPAYVATVAGLVKERCYFVNDIWEHGFFFFQSPASYDEAAVKPKWNADKEAFFTAWSAQLETLGTAPAAELEAAFKALATERNLKMGDVQLPFRIMLTGGKFGPPVFDIVATLGVAETRNRIAKGLEAFK
;
A
#
# COMPACT_ATOMS: atom_id res chain seq x y z
N MET A 1 -25.48 -20.88 -19.31
CA MET A 1 -24.04 -20.68 -19.57
C MET A 1 -23.32 -21.32 -18.41
N ASP A 2 -22.46 -22.29 -18.67
CA ASP A 2 -21.67 -22.93 -17.63
C ASP A 2 -20.82 -21.84 -16.95
N HIS A 3 -21.11 -21.51 -15.69
CA HIS A 3 -20.49 -20.38 -15.01
C HIS A 3 -19.03 -20.73 -14.73
N LYS A 4 -18.12 -20.40 -15.68
CA LYS A 4 -16.67 -20.52 -15.47
C LYS A 4 -16.31 -19.87 -14.13
N LYS A 5 -15.65 -20.63 -13.25
CA LYS A 5 -15.20 -20.16 -11.94
C LYS A 5 -14.40 -18.87 -12.11
N VAL A 6 -14.74 -17.83 -11.36
CA VAL A 6 -14.00 -16.55 -11.40
C VAL A 6 -12.57 -16.77 -10.97
N ARG A 7 -11.64 -16.31 -11.80
CA ARG A 7 -10.19 -16.28 -11.53
C ARG A 7 -9.64 -14.92 -11.91
N VAL A 8 -8.94 -14.30 -10.98
CA VAL A 8 -8.27 -13.01 -11.17
C VAL A 8 -6.81 -13.13 -10.76
N ARG A 9 -5.99 -12.16 -11.15
CA ARG A 9 -4.58 -12.12 -10.73
C ARG A 9 -4.09 -10.74 -10.38
N PHE A 10 -3.27 -10.67 -9.33
CA PHE A 10 -2.33 -9.59 -9.15
C PHE A 10 -0.99 -9.98 -9.74
N ALA A 11 -0.51 -9.17 -10.69
CA ALA A 11 0.67 -9.47 -11.48
C ALA A 11 1.73 -8.35 -11.39
N PRO A 12 2.35 -8.13 -10.22
CA PRO A 12 3.38 -7.11 -10.05
C PRO A 12 4.73 -7.53 -10.65
N SER A 13 5.47 -6.56 -11.17
CA SER A 13 6.91 -6.72 -11.42
C SER A 13 7.70 -6.44 -10.13
N PRO A 14 8.72 -7.23 -9.79
CA PRO A 14 9.53 -7.05 -8.58
C PRO A 14 10.58 -5.94 -8.79
N THR A 15 10.14 -4.70 -8.93
CA THR A 15 10.99 -3.54 -9.26
C THR A 15 11.16 -2.53 -8.12
N GLY A 16 10.74 -2.89 -6.90
CA GLY A 16 10.81 -2.04 -5.71
C GLY A 16 9.60 -2.18 -4.79
N GLY A 17 9.44 -1.23 -3.86
CA GLY A 17 8.30 -1.18 -2.94
C GLY A 17 6.94 -1.02 -3.65
N LEU A 18 5.89 -1.59 -3.05
CA LEU A 18 4.53 -1.54 -3.60
C LEU A 18 3.84 -0.22 -3.25
N HIS A 19 3.58 0.60 -4.27
CA HIS A 19 2.83 1.85 -4.15
C HIS A 19 1.34 1.63 -3.84
N LEU A 20 0.68 2.62 -3.24
CA LEU A 20 -0.77 2.62 -2.94
C LEU A 20 -1.65 2.20 -4.13
N GLY A 21 -1.33 2.66 -5.34
CA GLY A 21 -2.08 2.28 -6.54
C GLY A 21 -2.04 0.77 -6.80
N GLY A 22 -0.88 0.14 -6.59
CA GLY A 22 -0.70 -1.30 -6.71
C GLY A 22 -1.48 -2.06 -5.63
N VAL A 23 -1.43 -1.59 -4.38
CA VAL A 23 -2.19 -2.19 -3.26
C VAL A 23 -3.70 -2.10 -3.52
N ARG A 24 -4.20 -0.95 -3.98
CA ARG A 24 -5.62 -0.81 -4.33
C ARG A 24 -6.02 -1.74 -5.49
N THR A 25 -5.16 -1.89 -6.50
CA THR A 25 -5.42 -2.84 -7.59
C THR A 25 -5.57 -4.26 -7.05
N VAL A 26 -4.65 -4.75 -6.20
CA VAL A 26 -4.78 -6.09 -5.62
C VAL A 26 -5.99 -6.22 -4.69
N LEU A 27 -6.33 -5.17 -3.94
CA LEU A 27 -7.53 -5.16 -3.11
C LEU A 27 -8.79 -5.40 -3.96
N PHE A 28 -9.00 -4.66 -5.06
CA PHE A 28 -10.19 -4.85 -5.89
C PHE A 28 -10.22 -6.22 -6.60
N ASN A 29 -9.06 -6.76 -6.99
CA ASN A 29 -8.98 -8.15 -7.45
C ASN A 29 -9.49 -9.10 -6.36
N TYR A 30 -8.94 -8.97 -5.15
CA TYR A 30 -9.24 -9.84 -4.02
C TYR A 30 -10.72 -9.79 -3.65
N LEU A 31 -11.28 -8.57 -3.49
CA LEU A 31 -12.70 -8.39 -3.17
C LEU A 31 -13.60 -9.03 -4.24
N PHE A 32 -13.33 -8.78 -5.52
CA PHE A 32 -14.07 -9.39 -6.62
C PHE A 32 -13.99 -10.92 -6.60
N ALA A 33 -12.79 -11.48 -6.44
CA ALA A 33 -12.62 -12.93 -6.37
C ALA A 33 -13.40 -13.54 -5.21
N LYS A 34 -13.26 -12.99 -4.00
CA LYS A 34 -13.93 -13.53 -2.81
C LYS A 34 -15.45 -13.38 -2.88
N GLN A 35 -15.96 -12.25 -3.38
CA GLN A 35 -17.39 -12.04 -3.59
C GLN A 35 -17.99 -13.10 -4.51
N HIS A 36 -17.29 -13.41 -5.60
CA HIS A 36 -17.73 -14.41 -6.58
C HIS A 36 -17.30 -15.85 -6.26
N LYS A 37 -16.77 -16.12 -5.06
CA LYS A 37 -16.25 -17.44 -4.64
C LYS A 37 -15.22 -18.00 -5.65
N GLY A 38 -14.46 -17.10 -6.25
CA GLY A 38 -13.41 -17.35 -7.21
C GLY A 38 -12.04 -17.53 -6.55
N GLU A 39 -11.00 -17.50 -7.38
CA GLU A 39 -9.60 -17.61 -6.96
C GLU A 39 -8.82 -16.35 -7.27
N PHE A 40 -7.98 -15.95 -6.31
CA PHE A 40 -7.04 -14.85 -6.39
C PHE A 40 -5.61 -15.37 -6.56
N VAL A 41 -4.99 -15.08 -7.70
CA VAL A 41 -3.64 -15.55 -8.04
C VAL A 41 -2.61 -14.42 -7.86
N LEU A 42 -1.46 -14.72 -7.25
CA LEU A 42 -0.26 -13.88 -7.31
C LEU A 42 0.69 -14.45 -8.37
N ARG A 43 0.98 -13.65 -9.41
CA ARG A 43 1.98 -13.97 -10.45
C ARG A 43 3.08 -12.91 -10.44
N ILE A 44 4.34 -13.33 -10.41
CA ILE A 44 5.47 -12.39 -10.42
C ILE A 44 5.93 -12.17 -11.87
N GLU A 45 5.89 -10.92 -12.32
CA GLU A 45 6.26 -10.52 -13.67
C GLU A 45 7.70 -9.99 -13.73
N ASP A 46 8.64 -10.92 -13.56
CA ASP A 46 10.10 -10.72 -13.48
C ASP A 46 10.82 -10.92 -14.83
N THR A 47 10.13 -10.69 -15.95
CA THR A 47 10.70 -10.86 -17.30
C THR A 47 11.79 -9.85 -17.65
N ASP A 48 11.78 -8.70 -16.96
CA ASP A 48 12.77 -7.64 -17.13
C ASP A 48 13.82 -7.66 -16.01
N GLN A 49 14.85 -8.47 -16.22
CA GLN A 49 15.97 -8.64 -15.30
C GLN A 49 16.77 -7.35 -15.06
N THR A 50 16.67 -6.35 -15.93
CA THR A 50 17.38 -5.06 -15.73
C THR A 50 16.72 -4.19 -14.67
N ARG A 51 15.41 -4.36 -14.49
CA ARG A 51 14.61 -3.63 -13.49
C ARG A 51 14.34 -4.44 -12.23
N TYR A 52 14.72 -5.72 -12.20
CA TYR A 52 14.61 -6.56 -11.02
C TYR A 52 15.31 -5.92 -9.82
N VAL A 53 14.64 -5.96 -8.66
CA VAL A 53 15.21 -5.50 -7.39
C VAL A 53 15.06 -6.62 -6.36
N PRO A 54 16.18 -7.15 -5.81
CA PRO A 54 16.14 -8.14 -4.75
C PRO A 54 15.31 -7.66 -3.56
N GLY A 55 14.55 -8.56 -2.93
CA GLY A 55 13.67 -8.21 -1.80
C GLY A 55 12.28 -7.70 -2.20
N ALA A 56 12.05 -7.35 -3.47
CA ALA A 56 10.76 -6.80 -3.90
C ALA A 56 9.65 -7.87 -3.91
N GLU A 57 9.95 -9.12 -4.24
CA GLU A 57 8.97 -10.22 -4.18
C GLU A 57 8.56 -10.55 -2.74
N GLU A 58 9.54 -10.58 -1.84
CA GLU A 58 9.34 -10.78 -0.40
C GLU A 58 8.50 -9.65 0.17
N TYR A 59 8.82 -8.40 -0.18
CA TYR A 59 8.06 -7.22 0.20
C TYR A 59 6.60 -7.32 -0.28
N ILE A 60 6.36 -7.74 -1.53
CA ILE A 60 5.01 -7.94 -2.06
C ILE A 60 4.25 -8.96 -1.22
N SER A 61 4.86 -10.11 -0.94
CA SER A 61 4.24 -11.20 -0.18
C SER A 61 3.90 -10.77 1.25
N GLU A 62 4.84 -10.09 1.92
CA GLU A 62 4.64 -9.56 3.27
C GLU A 62 3.58 -8.45 3.28
N CYS A 63 3.53 -7.58 2.27
CA CYS A 63 2.50 -6.55 2.13
C CYS A 63 1.10 -7.15 2.02
N LEU A 64 0.94 -8.20 1.20
CA LEU A 64 -0.34 -8.90 1.04
C LEU A 64 -0.76 -9.58 2.34
N SER A 65 0.19 -10.22 3.03
CA SER A 65 -0.04 -10.83 4.34
C SER A 65 -0.50 -9.80 5.38
N TRP A 66 0.19 -8.66 5.48
CA TRP A 66 -0.17 -7.56 6.38
C TRP A 66 -1.57 -7.02 6.08
N CYS A 67 -1.94 -6.90 4.80
CA CYS A 67 -3.28 -6.45 4.39
C CYS A 67 -4.37 -7.54 4.51
N GLY A 68 -4.04 -8.77 4.89
CA GLY A 68 -4.98 -9.89 4.91
C GLY A 68 -5.46 -10.35 3.52
N LEU A 69 -4.69 -10.07 2.47
CA LEU A 69 -5.02 -10.36 1.07
C LEU A 69 -4.29 -11.62 0.59
N THR A 70 -4.59 -12.77 1.20
CA THR A 70 -3.89 -14.04 0.91
C THR A 70 -4.24 -14.60 -0.47
N PRO A 71 -3.24 -14.84 -1.35
CA PRO A 71 -3.46 -15.52 -2.63
C PRO A 71 -3.87 -16.99 -2.44
N ASP A 72 -4.79 -17.46 -3.29
CA ASP A 72 -5.14 -18.87 -3.41
C ASP A 72 -4.09 -19.66 -4.21
N GLU A 73 -3.32 -18.96 -5.06
CA GLU A 73 -2.18 -19.48 -5.82
C GLU A 73 -1.05 -18.45 -5.83
N SER A 74 0.20 -18.88 -5.64
CA SER A 74 1.37 -17.98 -5.63
C SER A 74 2.68 -18.75 -5.82
N PRO A 75 3.84 -18.07 -6.00
CA PRO A 75 5.13 -18.76 -6.01
C PRO A 75 5.42 -19.54 -4.73
N ALA A 76 4.99 -19.01 -3.57
CA ALA A 76 5.22 -19.63 -2.26
C ALA A 76 4.25 -20.80 -1.97
N LEU A 77 2.97 -20.66 -2.34
CA LEU A 77 1.95 -21.68 -2.09
C LEU A 77 1.91 -22.77 -3.19
N GLY A 78 2.38 -22.44 -4.38
CA GLY A 78 2.16 -23.25 -5.58
C GLY A 78 0.73 -23.14 -6.09
N GLY A 79 0.32 -24.14 -6.86
CA GLY A 79 -0.99 -24.19 -7.50
C GLY A 79 -0.94 -24.92 -8.85
N PRO A 80 -2.11 -25.21 -9.44
CA PRO A 80 -2.22 -26.08 -10.61
C PRO A 80 -1.60 -25.51 -11.90
N TYR A 81 -1.33 -24.20 -11.95
CA TYR A 81 -0.79 -23.52 -13.14
C TYR A 81 0.63 -22.99 -12.96
N GLY A 82 1.31 -23.45 -11.90
CA GLY A 82 2.71 -23.12 -11.66
C GLY A 82 3.62 -23.48 -12.83
N PRO A 83 4.83 -22.91 -12.89
CA PRO A 83 5.38 -21.94 -11.94
C PRO A 83 4.72 -20.55 -12.04
N TYR A 84 4.72 -19.79 -10.94
CA TYR A 84 4.07 -18.47 -10.84
C TYR A 84 5.04 -17.28 -10.98
N ARG A 85 6.31 -17.54 -11.31
CA ARG A 85 7.27 -16.53 -11.79
C ARG A 85 7.44 -16.66 -13.30
N GLN A 86 7.41 -15.55 -14.03
CA GLN A 86 7.50 -15.59 -15.49
C GLN A 86 8.90 -15.98 -15.98
N SER A 87 9.96 -15.65 -15.23
CA SER A 87 11.33 -16.09 -15.53
C SER A 87 11.47 -17.62 -15.60
N GLU A 88 10.72 -18.35 -14.78
CA GLU A 88 10.69 -19.81 -14.71
C GLU A 88 9.88 -20.46 -15.85
N ARG A 89 9.20 -19.65 -16.67
CA ARG A 89 8.30 -20.09 -17.75
C ARG A 89 8.87 -19.85 -19.15
N LYS A 90 10.13 -19.39 -19.24
CA LYS A 90 10.80 -18.97 -20.48
C LYS A 90 10.56 -19.90 -21.70
N PRO A 91 10.72 -21.24 -21.61
CA PRO A 91 10.56 -22.13 -22.76
C PRO A 91 9.14 -22.08 -23.36
N LEU A 92 8.12 -21.79 -22.54
CA LEU A 92 6.72 -21.76 -22.94
C LEU A 92 6.37 -20.57 -23.83
N TYR A 93 7.07 -19.44 -23.72
CA TYR A 93 6.69 -18.23 -24.46
C TYR A 93 7.16 -18.24 -25.91
N ARG A 94 8.35 -18.81 -26.16
CA ARG A 94 8.94 -18.88 -27.51
C ARG A 94 8.02 -19.59 -28.50
N GLN A 95 7.45 -20.74 -28.11
CA GLN A 95 6.51 -21.50 -28.97
C GLN A 95 5.31 -20.65 -29.41
N TYR A 96 4.78 -19.76 -28.56
CA TYR A 96 3.64 -18.91 -28.92
C TYR A 96 4.08 -17.75 -29.82
N ALA A 97 5.25 -17.17 -29.58
CA ALA A 97 5.82 -16.16 -30.47
C ALA A 97 6.09 -16.71 -31.87
N GLU A 98 6.67 -17.91 -31.96
CA GLU A 98 6.95 -18.59 -33.23
C GLU A 98 5.66 -19.04 -33.93
N LYS A 99 4.64 -19.48 -33.18
CA LYS A 99 3.30 -19.75 -33.73
C LYS A 99 2.69 -18.50 -34.39
N LEU A 100 2.83 -17.33 -33.75
CA LEU A 100 2.38 -16.05 -34.33
C LEU A 100 3.15 -15.70 -35.60
N VAL A 101 4.45 -16.01 -35.67
CA VAL A 101 5.25 -15.82 -36.90
C VAL A 101 4.75 -16.74 -38.01
N GLN A 102 4.57 -18.03 -37.71
CA GLN A 102 4.08 -19.02 -38.68
C GLN A 102 2.70 -18.68 -39.25
N SER A 103 1.84 -18.05 -38.45
CA SER A 103 0.52 -17.58 -38.89
C SER A 103 0.53 -16.18 -39.52
N GLY A 104 1.69 -15.56 -39.72
CA GLY A 104 1.83 -14.22 -40.32
C GLY A 104 1.41 -13.05 -39.42
N HIS A 105 1.16 -13.31 -38.14
CA HIS A 105 0.71 -12.32 -37.14
C HIS A 105 1.87 -11.71 -36.32
N ALA A 106 3.08 -12.24 -36.49
CA ALA A 106 4.32 -11.68 -36.00
C ALA A 106 5.42 -11.87 -37.04
N TYR A 107 6.57 -11.24 -36.84
CA TYR A 107 7.71 -11.34 -37.75
C TYR A 107 9.04 -11.17 -36.99
N TYR A 108 10.13 -11.69 -37.58
CA TYR A 108 11.48 -11.52 -37.04
C TYR A 108 12.03 -10.16 -37.42
N ALA A 109 12.61 -9.41 -36.48
CA ALA A 109 13.32 -8.17 -36.74
C ALA A 109 14.78 -8.29 -36.30
N PHE A 110 15.70 -7.98 -37.20
CA PHE A 110 17.15 -8.14 -37.06
C PHE A 110 17.87 -6.80 -36.89
N ASP A 111 17.11 -5.72 -36.67
CA ASP A 111 17.65 -4.38 -36.45
C ASP A 111 18.50 -4.34 -35.17
N THR A 112 19.72 -3.79 -35.25
CA THR A 112 20.57 -3.59 -34.07
C THR A 112 20.10 -2.38 -33.24
N PRO A 113 20.49 -2.27 -31.96
CA PRO A 113 20.20 -1.08 -31.16
C PRO A 113 20.64 0.24 -31.82
N GLU A 114 21.78 0.24 -32.51
CA GLU A 114 22.34 1.40 -33.22
C GLU A 114 21.47 1.77 -34.44
N GLU A 115 21.00 0.78 -35.21
CA GLU A 115 20.09 1.00 -36.34
C GLU A 115 18.74 1.56 -35.87
N LEU A 116 18.23 1.09 -34.73
CA LEU A 116 17.01 1.61 -34.12
C LEU A 116 17.17 3.06 -33.63
N GLU A 117 18.32 3.40 -33.06
CA GLU A 117 18.60 4.79 -32.63
C GLU A 117 18.72 5.73 -33.84
N SER A 118 19.46 5.31 -34.88
CA SER A 118 19.54 6.06 -36.14
C SER A 118 18.15 6.27 -36.77
N MET A 119 17.28 5.26 -36.72
CA MET A 119 15.89 5.38 -37.17
C MET A 119 15.13 6.44 -36.36
N ARG A 120 15.26 6.45 -35.02
CA ARG A 120 14.60 7.45 -34.16
C ARG A 120 15.08 8.85 -34.49
N GLU A 121 16.39 9.08 -34.59
CA GLU A 121 16.95 10.39 -34.91
C GLU A 121 16.49 10.88 -36.29
N ARG A 122 16.53 10.02 -37.30
CA ARG A 122 16.16 10.36 -38.68
C ARG A 122 14.68 10.68 -38.84
N LEU A 123 13.80 10.02 -38.07
CA LEU A 123 12.35 10.18 -38.18
C LEU A 123 11.77 11.19 -37.18
N LYS A 124 12.59 11.70 -36.25
CA LYS A 124 12.15 12.64 -35.23
C LYS A 124 11.79 13.97 -35.86
N THR A 125 10.57 14.42 -35.62
CA THR A 125 10.11 15.77 -36.00
C THR A 125 9.45 16.45 -34.80
N PRO A 126 9.18 17.76 -34.84
CA PRO A 126 8.39 18.43 -33.80
C PRO A 126 7.01 17.80 -33.60
N GLU A 127 6.39 17.30 -34.67
CA GLU A 127 5.07 16.64 -34.67
C GLU A 127 5.14 15.16 -34.27
N ASN A 128 6.31 14.53 -34.41
CA ASN A 128 6.59 13.16 -33.98
C ASN A 128 7.92 13.11 -33.20
N PRO A 129 7.94 13.59 -31.95
CA PRO A 129 9.17 13.70 -31.16
C PRO A 129 9.69 12.34 -30.67
N SER A 130 8.90 11.27 -30.83
CA SER A 130 9.26 9.90 -30.41
C SER A 130 8.76 8.88 -31.45
N PRO A 131 9.43 8.78 -32.62
CA PRO A 131 9.04 7.87 -33.68
C PRO A 131 9.01 6.42 -33.20
N GLN A 132 7.98 5.68 -33.63
CA GLN A 132 7.76 4.30 -33.22
C GLN A 132 7.94 3.33 -34.40
N TYR A 133 8.33 2.10 -34.10
CA TYR A 133 8.47 1.03 -35.09
C TYR A 133 7.08 0.48 -35.43
N ASN A 134 6.40 1.08 -36.42
CA ASN A 134 5.01 0.80 -36.74
C ASN A 134 4.83 0.31 -38.19
N HIS A 135 3.58 0.32 -38.67
CA HIS A 135 3.25 -0.18 -40.00
C HIS A 135 3.91 0.54 -41.18
N LEU A 136 4.25 1.81 -41.01
CA LEU A 136 4.97 2.59 -42.01
C LEU A 136 6.48 2.36 -41.92
N VAL A 137 7.01 2.26 -40.69
CA VAL A 137 8.45 2.14 -40.45
C VAL A 137 8.94 0.74 -40.78
N ARG A 138 8.19 -0.34 -40.48
CA ARG A 138 8.63 -1.73 -40.69
C ARG A 138 9.12 -2.01 -42.11
N GLN A 139 8.55 -1.35 -43.12
CA GLN A 139 8.91 -1.51 -44.54
C GLN A 139 10.29 -0.93 -44.90
N LYS A 140 10.92 -0.17 -44.00
CA LYS A 140 12.22 0.49 -44.18
C LYS A 140 13.30 -0.06 -43.26
N MET A 141 12.99 -1.11 -42.53
CA MET A 141 13.84 -1.69 -41.49
C MET A 141 14.23 -3.12 -41.88
N ARG A 142 15.16 -3.73 -41.15
CA ARG A 142 15.75 -5.03 -41.46
C ARG A 142 15.00 -6.16 -40.74
N ASN A 143 13.97 -6.68 -41.39
CA ASN A 143 13.08 -7.68 -40.79
C ASN A 143 12.56 -8.67 -41.83
N SER A 144 11.92 -9.76 -41.39
CA SER A 144 11.45 -10.84 -42.27
C SER A 144 10.26 -10.47 -43.17
N LEU A 145 9.75 -9.24 -43.12
CA LEU A 145 8.76 -8.73 -44.09
C LEU A 145 9.43 -7.99 -45.26
N THR A 146 10.67 -7.52 -45.08
CA THR A 146 11.42 -6.74 -46.07
C THR A 146 12.60 -7.51 -46.67
N LEU A 147 13.15 -8.46 -45.93
CA LEU A 147 14.24 -9.33 -46.38
C LEU A 147 13.72 -10.53 -47.18
N PRO A 148 14.48 -11.02 -48.18
CA PRO A 148 14.18 -12.29 -48.84
C PRO A 148 14.24 -13.48 -47.87
N ASP A 149 13.37 -14.48 -48.07
CA ASP A 149 13.30 -15.67 -47.20
C ASP A 149 14.65 -16.38 -47.01
N ALA A 150 15.46 -16.48 -48.08
CA ALA A 150 16.77 -17.11 -48.02
C ALA A 150 17.73 -16.37 -47.07
N GLU A 151 17.70 -15.04 -47.06
CA GLU A 151 18.51 -14.22 -46.14
C GLU A 151 18.02 -14.35 -44.70
N VAL A 152 16.69 -14.37 -44.49
CA VAL A 152 16.11 -14.61 -43.16
C VAL A 152 16.55 -15.96 -42.61
N GLN A 153 16.47 -17.03 -43.41
CA GLN A 153 16.91 -18.37 -42.98
C GLN A 153 18.41 -18.40 -42.67
N GLU A 154 19.24 -17.74 -43.48
CA GLU A 154 20.68 -17.61 -43.22
C GLU A 154 20.96 -16.90 -41.89
N LEU A 155 20.27 -15.79 -41.61
CA LEU A 155 20.41 -15.04 -40.36
C LEU A 155 19.99 -15.88 -39.15
N LEU A 156 18.89 -16.63 -39.26
CA LEU A 156 18.41 -17.54 -38.22
C LEU A 156 19.38 -18.69 -37.96
N VAL A 157 19.89 -19.36 -39.01
CA VAL A 157 20.89 -20.44 -38.89
C VAL A 157 22.19 -19.94 -38.27
N LYS A 158 22.60 -18.71 -38.58
CA LYS A 158 23.76 -18.05 -37.96
C LYS A 158 23.52 -17.60 -36.51
N ASN A 159 22.32 -17.81 -35.96
CA ASN A 159 21.91 -17.29 -34.64
C ASN A 159 22.13 -15.78 -34.52
N THR A 160 21.86 -15.03 -35.60
CA THR A 160 21.96 -13.57 -35.56
C THR A 160 20.96 -13.03 -34.53
N PRO A 161 21.37 -12.14 -33.60
CA PRO A 161 20.45 -11.57 -32.61
C PRO A 161 19.23 -10.93 -33.29
N HIS A 162 18.04 -11.29 -32.83
CA HIS A 162 16.79 -10.81 -33.40
C HIS A 162 15.68 -10.79 -32.34
N VAL A 163 14.64 -10.01 -32.59
CA VAL A 163 13.42 -9.99 -31.79
C VAL A 163 12.24 -10.48 -32.62
N ILE A 164 11.17 -10.92 -31.95
CA ILE A 164 9.87 -11.16 -32.61
C ILE A 164 8.96 -9.98 -32.29
N ARG A 165 8.40 -9.34 -33.33
CA ARG A 165 7.45 -8.22 -33.20
C ARG A 165 6.06 -8.64 -33.67
N ILE A 166 5.01 -8.11 -33.05
CA ILE A 166 3.64 -8.26 -33.56
C ILE A 166 3.48 -7.54 -34.90
N ASN A 167 2.79 -8.17 -35.85
CA ASN A 167 2.47 -7.59 -37.14
C ASN A 167 1.18 -6.76 -37.03
N MET A 168 1.25 -5.52 -36.51
CA MET A 168 0.03 -4.69 -36.34
C MET A 168 -0.63 -4.36 -37.69
N PRO A 169 -1.97 -4.46 -37.81
CA PRO A 169 -2.70 -3.97 -38.98
C PRO A 169 -2.47 -2.48 -39.21
N ALA A 170 -2.44 -2.06 -40.47
CA ALA A 170 -2.15 -0.66 -40.82
C ALA A 170 -3.23 0.32 -40.34
N SER A 171 -4.51 -0.05 -40.41
CA SER A 171 -5.63 0.76 -39.94
C SER A 171 -6.86 -0.12 -39.72
N GLU A 172 -7.07 -0.52 -38.48
CA GLU A 172 -8.26 -1.26 -38.02
C GLU A 172 -8.73 -0.59 -36.72
N ASP A 173 -10.04 -0.42 -36.56
CA ASP A 173 -10.62 0.00 -35.29
C ASP A 173 -10.81 -1.21 -34.40
N ILE A 174 -10.12 -1.22 -33.26
CA ILE A 174 -10.21 -2.24 -32.24
C ILE A 174 -11.05 -1.70 -31.08
N THR A 175 -12.24 -2.26 -30.92
CA THR A 175 -13.17 -1.91 -29.86
C THR A 175 -13.29 -3.03 -28.83
N PHE A 176 -13.31 -2.67 -27.55
CA PHE A 176 -13.69 -3.58 -26.47
C PHE A 176 -14.47 -2.84 -25.39
N THR A 177 -15.17 -3.59 -24.56
CA THR A 177 -15.89 -3.05 -23.39
C THR A 177 -15.07 -3.33 -22.13
N ASP A 178 -14.53 -2.27 -21.54
CA ASP A 178 -13.89 -2.31 -20.23
C ASP A 178 -14.94 -2.17 -19.13
N MET A 179 -14.79 -2.92 -18.03
CA MET A 179 -15.72 -2.90 -16.90
C MET A 179 -15.81 -1.54 -16.21
N VAL A 180 -14.75 -0.72 -16.28
CA VAL A 180 -14.70 0.63 -15.69
C VAL A 180 -14.84 1.69 -16.77
N ARG A 181 -14.09 1.60 -17.87
CA ARG A 181 -14.09 2.63 -18.92
C ARG A 181 -15.33 2.58 -19.82
N GLY A 182 -16.00 1.44 -19.93
CA GLY A 182 -17.07 1.21 -20.89
C GLY A 182 -16.51 0.86 -22.27
N ALA A 183 -17.25 1.16 -23.34
CA ALA A 183 -16.77 0.94 -24.70
C ALA A 183 -15.60 1.89 -25.03
N VAL A 184 -14.46 1.32 -25.42
CA VAL A 184 -13.26 2.07 -25.84
C VAL A 184 -12.82 1.56 -27.21
N THR A 185 -12.48 2.48 -28.11
CA THR A 185 -12.00 2.18 -29.46
C THR A 185 -10.62 2.78 -29.68
N PHE A 186 -9.74 2.01 -30.30
CA PHE A 186 -8.41 2.43 -30.72
C PHE A 186 -8.22 2.11 -32.20
N ASN A 187 -7.58 3.01 -32.94
CA ASN A 187 -7.16 2.71 -34.30
C ASN A 187 -5.73 2.17 -34.32
N THR A 188 -5.48 1.04 -34.99
CA THR A 188 -4.15 0.41 -35.01
C THR A 188 -3.07 1.24 -35.70
N SER A 189 -3.42 2.26 -36.50
CA SER A 189 -2.42 3.17 -37.11
C SER A 189 -1.62 3.96 -36.07
N GLN A 190 -2.16 4.11 -34.85
CA GLN A 190 -1.52 4.79 -33.72
C GLN A 190 -0.73 3.85 -32.81
N VAL A 191 -0.66 2.56 -33.15
CA VAL A 191 -0.04 1.51 -32.34
C VAL A 191 1.17 0.95 -33.10
N ASP A 192 2.27 0.78 -32.40
CA ASP A 192 3.52 0.24 -32.93
C ASP A 192 3.57 -1.29 -32.89
N ASP A 193 4.47 -1.84 -33.70
CA ASP A 193 4.81 -3.27 -33.69
C ASP A 193 5.65 -3.59 -32.46
N LYS A 194 4.96 -3.75 -31.32
CA LYS A 194 5.58 -4.11 -30.05
C LYS A 194 6.41 -5.38 -30.18
N VAL A 195 7.57 -5.37 -29.53
CA VAL A 195 8.38 -6.57 -29.34
C VAL A 195 7.60 -7.53 -28.44
N LEU A 196 7.48 -8.78 -28.85
CA LEU A 196 6.87 -9.89 -28.11
C LEU A 196 7.92 -10.78 -27.45
N LEU A 197 9.03 -11.04 -28.15
CA LEU A 197 10.14 -11.86 -27.68
C LEU A 197 11.45 -11.11 -27.92
N LYS A 198 12.27 -10.95 -26.88
CA LYS A 198 13.59 -10.31 -26.94
C LYS A 198 14.64 -11.29 -27.51
N ALA A 199 15.80 -10.74 -27.91
CA ALA A 199 16.91 -11.53 -28.45
C ALA A 199 17.51 -12.54 -27.45
N ASP A 200 17.42 -12.26 -26.16
CA ASP A 200 17.79 -13.20 -25.08
C ASP A 200 16.78 -14.37 -24.92
N GLY A 201 15.70 -14.38 -25.71
CA GLY A 201 14.62 -15.37 -25.67
C GLY A 201 13.62 -15.17 -24.53
N MET A 202 13.73 -14.08 -23.76
CA MET A 202 12.71 -13.72 -22.76
C MET A 202 11.54 -12.99 -23.44
N PRO A 203 10.28 -13.28 -23.05
CA PRO A 203 9.15 -12.50 -23.54
C PRO A 203 9.22 -11.06 -23.02
N THR A 204 8.55 -10.15 -23.71
CA THR A 204 8.14 -8.89 -23.10
C THR A 204 6.86 -9.11 -22.29
N TYR A 205 6.50 -8.10 -21.49
CA TYR A 205 5.22 -8.07 -20.77
C TYR A 205 4.03 -8.43 -21.67
N HIS A 206 3.97 -7.91 -22.90
CA HIS A 206 2.83 -8.06 -23.79
C HIS A 206 2.53 -9.51 -24.16
N LEU A 207 3.57 -10.30 -24.46
CA LEU A 207 3.40 -11.72 -24.77
C LEU A 207 3.15 -12.52 -23.50
N ALA A 208 3.95 -12.28 -22.46
CA ALA A 208 3.90 -13.07 -21.23
C ALA A 208 2.53 -12.96 -20.53
N VAL A 209 1.97 -11.74 -20.44
CA VAL A 209 0.67 -11.50 -19.79
C VAL A 209 -0.48 -12.23 -20.50
N VAL A 210 -0.52 -12.22 -21.84
CA VAL A 210 -1.58 -12.88 -22.62
C VAL A 210 -1.46 -14.39 -22.52
N VAL A 211 -0.25 -14.92 -22.68
CA VAL A 211 0.02 -16.36 -22.55
C VAL A 211 -0.34 -16.85 -21.16
N ASP A 212 0.12 -16.17 -20.11
CA ASP A 212 -0.14 -16.62 -18.75
C ASP A 212 -1.58 -16.41 -18.31
N ASP A 213 -2.25 -15.33 -18.74
CA ASP A 213 -3.68 -15.15 -18.44
C ASP A 213 -4.51 -16.28 -19.09
N TYR A 214 -4.17 -16.73 -20.31
CA TYR A 214 -4.81 -17.90 -20.94
C TYR A 214 -4.48 -19.22 -20.23
N LEU A 215 -3.21 -19.47 -19.93
CA LEU A 215 -2.76 -20.73 -19.31
C LEU A 215 -3.24 -20.86 -17.86
N MET A 216 -3.28 -19.76 -17.11
CA MET A 216 -3.78 -19.70 -15.73
C MET A 216 -5.30 -19.49 -15.65
N LYS A 217 -6.01 -19.55 -16.79
CA LYS A 217 -7.47 -19.47 -16.89
C LYS A 217 -8.06 -18.22 -16.23
N ILE A 218 -7.38 -17.08 -16.38
CA ILE A 218 -7.83 -15.80 -15.84
C ILE A 218 -9.10 -15.36 -16.58
N THR A 219 -10.11 -15.01 -15.80
CA THR A 219 -11.43 -14.60 -16.30
C THR A 219 -11.65 -13.09 -16.26
N HIS A 220 -10.97 -12.39 -15.33
CA HIS A 220 -11.05 -10.94 -15.20
C HIS A 220 -9.65 -10.39 -14.94
N ALA A 221 -9.21 -9.45 -15.77
CA ALA A 221 -7.89 -8.84 -15.76
C ALA A 221 -7.99 -7.39 -15.27
N PHE A 222 -7.80 -7.21 -13.97
CA PHE A 222 -7.74 -5.91 -13.32
C PHE A 222 -6.32 -5.36 -13.37
N ARG A 223 -6.19 -4.08 -13.71
CA ARG A 223 -4.90 -3.37 -13.75
C ARG A 223 -5.11 -1.86 -13.75
N GLY A 224 -4.04 -1.10 -13.57
CA GLY A 224 -4.10 0.36 -13.71
C GLY A 224 -4.32 0.80 -15.16
N GLU A 225 -4.92 1.98 -15.32
CA GLU A 225 -5.21 2.57 -16.64
C GLU A 225 -3.97 2.90 -17.47
N GLU A 226 -2.77 2.92 -16.88
CA GLU A 226 -1.51 3.05 -17.64
C GLU A 226 -1.33 1.95 -18.70
N TRP A 227 -2.02 0.81 -18.53
CA TRP A 227 -2.01 -0.29 -19.48
C TRP A 227 -3.09 -0.21 -20.56
N LEU A 228 -4.02 0.76 -20.47
CA LEU A 228 -5.12 0.92 -21.42
C LEU A 228 -4.60 1.18 -22.86
N PRO A 229 -3.56 2.00 -23.09
CA PRO A 229 -2.99 2.16 -24.44
C PRO A 229 -2.37 0.87 -25.03
N SER A 230 -2.09 -0.14 -24.20
CA SER A 230 -1.60 -1.46 -24.66
C SER A 230 -2.72 -2.44 -24.99
N ALA A 231 -3.99 -2.08 -24.75
CA ALA A 231 -5.13 -2.95 -25.02
C ALA A 231 -5.18 -3.47 -26.46
N PRO A 232 -4.96 -2.66 -27.53
CA PRO A 232 -5.03 -3.14 -28.90
C PRO A 232 -4.06 -4.30 -29.18
N VAL A 233 -2.83 -4.20 -28.67
CA VAL A 233 -1.80 -5.25 -28.80
C VAL A 233 -2.30 -6.54 -28.15
N HIS A 234 -2.80 -6.48 -26.91
CA HIS A 234 -3.22 -7.70 -26.23
C HIS A 234 -4.49 -8.31 -26.85
N LEU A 235 -5.48 -7.49 -27.24
CA LEU A 235 -6.69 -7.97 -27.90
C LEU A 235 -6.34 -8.72 -29.19
N LEU A 236 -5.43 -8.16 -29.99
CA LEU A 236 -4.93 -8.83 -31.19
C LEU A 236 -4.14 -10.09 -30.89
N LEU A 237 -3.31 -10.12 -29.83
CA LEU A 237 -2.62 -11.36 -29.43
C LEU A 237 -3.61 -12.48 -29.06
N TRP A 238 -4.64 -12.17 -28.28
CA TRP A 238 -5.72 -13.12 -27.96
C TRP A 238 -6.43 -13.62 -29.23
N LYS A 239 -6.74 -12.73 -30.19
CA LYS A 239 -7.27 -13.07 -31.52
C LYS A 239 -6.36 -13.96 -32.33
N TYR A 240 -5.12 -13.55 -32.53
CA TYR A 240 -4.13 -14.24 -33.36
C TYR A 240 -3.69 -15.60 -32.79
N LEU A 241 -3.79 -15.80 -31.47
CA LEU A 241 -3.53 -17.10 -30.84
C LEU A 241 -4.76 -18.02 -30.86
N GLY A 242 -5.92 -17.52 -31.28
CA GLY A 242 -7.19 -18.26 -31.36
C GLY A 242 -7.90 -18.38 -30.01
N TRP A 243 -7.71 -17.42 -29.11
CA TRP A 243 -8.16 -17.49 -27.72
C TRP A 243 -9.29 -16.51 -27.38
N GLU A 244 -9.89 -15.83 -28.36
CA GLU A 244 -10.96 -14.83 -28.15
C GLU A 244 -12.10 -15.32 -27.24
N ALA A 245 -12.52 -16.57 -27.40
CA ALA A 245 -13.61 -17.17 -26.61
C ALA A 245 -13.27 -17.35 -25.12
N ASP A 246 -11.98 -17.31 -24.77
CA ASP A 246 -11.45 -17.46 -23.41
C ASP A 246 -10.85 -16.15 -22.86
N MET A 247 -10.94 -15.05 -23.61
CA MET A 247 -10.37 -13.77 -23.21
C MET A 247 -11.02 -13.26 -21.91
N PRO A 248 -10.22 -12.77 -20.94
CA PRO A 248 -10.77 -12.21 -19.72
C PRO A 248 -11.58 -10.94 -20.00
N GLN A 249 -12.49 -10.61 -19.10
CA GLN A 249 -13.03 -9.26 -19.02
C GLN A 249 -11.97 -8.32 -18.45
N TRP A 250 -11.93 -7.07 -18.92
CA TRP A 250 -10.86 -6.13 -18.60
C TRP A 250 -11.40 -5.03 -17.68
N ALA A 251 -10.63 -4.68 -16.65
CA ALA A 251 -10.95 -3.57 -15.76
C ALA A 251 -9.72 -2.67 -15.57
N HIS A 252 -9.75 -1.49 -16.18
CA HIS A 252 -8.69 -0.48 -16.06
C HIS A 252 -9.02 0.55 -14.98
N LEU A 253 -8.42 0.39 -13.81
CA LEU A 253 -8.63 1.22 -12.63
C LEU A 253 -7.99 2.61 -12.80
N PRO A 254 -8.71 3.70 -12.46
CA PRO A 254 -8.18 5.04 -12.63
C PRO A 254 -7.05 5.34 -11.66
N LEU A 255 -6.06 6.12 -12.05
CA LEU A 255 -4.92 6.49 -11.22
C LEU A 255 -5.38 7.18 -9.92
N ILE A 256 -4.65 6.92 -8.84
CA ILE A 256 -4.75 7.74 -7.63
C ILE A 256 -4.07 9.08 -7.93
N LEU A 257 -4.82 10.16 -7.73
CA LEU A 257 -4.38 11.52 -7.98
C LEU A 257 -3.69 12.09 -6.75
N LYS A 258 -2.75 13.02 -6.95
CA LYS A 258 -2.12 13.74 -5.85
C LYS A 258 -3.12 14.66 -5.11
N PRO A 259 -2.84 15.04 -3.86
CA PRO A 259 -3.76 15.85 -3.05
C PRO A 259 -4.02 17.24 -3.67
N ASP A 260 -2.98 17.85 -4.24
CA ASP A 260 -2.98 19.20 -4.82
C ASP A 260 -2.54 19.22 -6.31
N GLY A 261 -3.18 20.08 -7.12
CA GLY A 261 -2.87 20.20 -8.54
C GLY A 261 -3.30 19.02 -9.42
N ASN A 262 -2.67 18.87 -10.59
CA ASN A 262 -3.03 17.88 -11.62
C ASN A 262 -1.98 16.77 -11.73
N GLY A 263 -2.42 15.51 -11.77
CA GLY A 263 -1.56 14.34 -12.07
C GLY A 263 -1.64 13.20 -11.07
N LYS A 264 -0.89 12.12 -11.36
CA LYS A 264 -0.77 10.90 -10.54
C LYS A 264 -0.01 11.18 -9.25
N LEU A 265 -0.40 10.53 -8.15
CA LEU A 265 0.34 10.49 -6.90
C LEU A 265 1.72 9.85 -7.09
N SER A 266 2.76 10.50 -6.58
CA SER A 266 4.15 10.04 -6.68
C SER A 266 4.88 10.05 -5.32
N LYS A 267 6.06 9.40 -5.26
CA LYS A 267 6.94 9.47 -4.09
C LYS A 267 7.28 10.92 -3.69
N ARG A 268 7.52 11.79 -4.68
CA ARG A 268 7.83 13.20 -4.48
C ARG A 268 6.70 13.97 -3.77
N ASP A 269 5.45 13.57 -4.00
CA ASP A 269 4.32 14.19 -3.31
C ASP A 269 4.30 13.81 -1.83
N GLY A 270 4.57 12.53 -1.52
CA GLY A 270 4.71 12.06 -0.14
C GLY A 270 5.87 12.72 0.60
N ASP A 271 7.04 12.82 -0.04
CA ASP A 271 8.22 13.49 0.52
C ASP A 271 7.93 14.98 0.81
N ARG A 272 7.26 15.67 -0.12
CA ARG A 272 6.92 17.10 0.00
C ARG A 272 5.85 17.38 1.06
N LEU A 273 4.85 16.51 1.18
CA LEU A 273 3.68 16.71 2.03
C LEU A 273 3.72 15.92 3.34
N GLY A 274 4.76 15.11 3.56
CA GLY A 274 5.00 14.41 4.82
C GLY A 274 4.12 13.17 5.05
N PHE A 275 3.85 12.38 4.01
CA PHE A 275 3.08 11.14 4.14
C PHE A 275 3.75 9.94 3.42
N PRO A 276 3.56 8.71 3.94
CA PRO A 276 4.09 7.51 3.29
C PRO A 276 3.38 7.20 1.97
N VAL A 277 4.10 6.59 1.02
CA VAL A 277 3.54 6.16 -0.30
C VAL A 277 3.58 4.65 -0.52
N TYR A 278 4.23 3.93 0.40
CA TYR A 278 4.38 2.49 0.40
C TYR A 278 3.66 1.89 1.60
N ALA A 279 3.10 0.69 1.44
CA ALA A 279 2.43 -0.02 2.54
C ALA A 279 3.34 -0.23 3.76
N MET A 280 4.61 -0.58 3.53
CA MET A 280 5.61 -0.89 4.54
C MET A 280 6.95 -0.23 4.18
N ASN A 281 7.90 -0.25 5.10
CA ASN A 281 9.24 0.27 4.88
C ASN A 281 9.91 -0.40 3.68
N TRP A 282 10.48 0.42 2.80
CA TRP A 282 11.29 -0.04 1.69
C TRP A 282 12.69 0.56 1.80
N MET A 283 13.68 -0.30 2.01
CA MET A 283 15.10 0.04 1.90
C MET A 283 15.54 -0.22 0.47
N ASP A 284 15.82 0.83 -0.30
CA ASP A 284 16.29 0.65 -1.68
C ASP A 284 17.71 0.08 -1.67
N PRO A 285 17.95 -1.16 -2.17
CA PRO A 285 19.27 -1.76 -2.14
C PRO A 285 20.28 -1.08 -3.07
N LYS A 286 19.83 -0.24 -4.01
CA LYS A 286 20.68 0.50 -4.94
C LYS A 286 21.15 1.83 -4.35
N THR A 287 20.29 2.54 -3.62
CA THR A 287 20.61 3.87 -3.08
C THR A 287 20.90 3.87 -1.58
N GLY A 288 20.43 2.86 -0.84
CA GLY A 288 20.45 2.85 0.63
C GLY A 288 19.39 3.75 1.27
N ASP A 289 18.47 4.31 0.48
CA ASP A 289 17.42 5.19 1.00
C ASP A 289 16.29 4.37 1.62
N LEU A 290 15.98 4.68 2.88
CA LEU A 290 14.79 4.18 3.54
C LEU A 290 13.59 5.06 3.18
N THR A 291 12.55 4.43 2.64
CA THR A 291 11.22 5.06 2.50
C THR A 291 10.28 4.47 3.52
N THR A 292 9.83 5.28 4.49
CA THR A 292 8.93 4.82 5.55
C THR A 292 7.55 4.47 5.02
N GLY A 293 7.00 3.34 5.46
CA GLY A 293 5.67 2.87 5.07
C GLY A 293 4.53 3.28 6.00
N PHE A 294 3.29 2.97 5.60
CA PHE A 294 2.10 3.14 6.44
C PHE A 294 2.18 2.29 7.71
N ARG A 295 2.60 1.02 7.58
CA ARG A 295 2.73 0.09 8.72
C ARG A 295 3.62 0.66 9.81
N GLU A 296 4.86 1.05 9.48
CA GLU A 296 5.83 1.55 10.46
C GLU A 296 5.50 2.97 10.95
N ARG A 297 4.65 3.70 10.22
CA ARG A 297 4.04 4.94 10.73
C ARG A 297 3.00 4.69 11.83
N GLY A 298 2.55 3.44 12.01
CA GLY A 298 1.57 3.04 13.02
C GLY A 298 0.13 2.95 12.51
N PHE A 299 -0.05 2.75 11.20
CA PHE A 299 -1.36 2.40 10.64
C PHE A 299 -1.74 0.95 10.96
N LEU A 300 -3.01 0.77 11.30
CA LEU A 300 -3.65 -0.54 11.40
C LEU A 300 -3.95 -1.07 9.98
N PRO A 301 -3.71 -2.37 9.71
CA PRO A 301 -3.94 -2.94 8.40
C PRO A 301 -5.40 -2.81 7.94
N GLU A 302 -6.36 -2.95 8.86
CA GLU A 302 -7.79 -2.86 8.54
C GLU A 302 -8.18 -1.43 8.11
N ALA A 303 -7.64 -0.42 8.79
CA ALA A 303 -7.84 0.98 8.43
C ALA A 303 -7.20 1.33 7.08
N PHE A 304 -6.00 0.81 6.84
CA PHE A 304 -5.28 0.99 5.58
C PHE A 304 -6.06 0.39 4.40
N VAL A 305 -6.54 -0.84 4.55
CA VAL A 305 -7.36 -1.54 3.54
C VAL A 305 -8.68 -0.79 3.29
N ASN A 306 -9.39 -0.38 4.35
CA ASN A 306 -10.63 0.36 4.19
C ASN A 306 -10.41 1.70 3.49
N MET A 307 -9.39 2.47 3.88
CA MET A 307 -9.04 3.73 3.22
C MET A 307 -8.76 3.52 1.73
N LEU A 308 -8.00 2.49 1.37
CA LEU A 308 -7.73 2.15 -0.03
C LEU A 308 -8.99 1.76 -0.79
N ALA A 309 -9.92 1.02 -0.16
CA ALA A 309 -11.19 0.66 -0.77
C ALA A 309 -11.99 1.90 -1.18
N MET A 310 -11.99 2.93 -0.34
CA MET A 310 -12.73 4.17 -0.57
C MET A 310 -12.09 5.07 -1.65
N LEU A 311 -10.88 4.76 -2.14
CA LEU A 311 -10.23 5.48 -3.24
C LEU A 311 -10.76 5.07 -4.62
N GLY A 312 -12.01 5.45 -4.89
CA GLY A 312 -12.67 5.24 -6.17
C GLY A 312 -13.81 4.22 -6.13
N TRP A 313 -14.32 3.89 -4.94
CA TRP A 313 -15.49 3.03 -4.74
C TRP A 313 -16.25 3.48 -3.48
N ASN A 314 -17.57 3.26 -3.48
CA ASN A 314 -18.44 3.32 -2.29
C ASN A 314 -19.54 2.26 -2.45
N ASP A 315 -20.17 1.85 -1.36
CA ASP A 315 -21.24 0.84 -1.39
C ASP A 315 -22.62 1.40 -1.80
N GLY A 316 -22.71 2.71 -2.04
CA GLY A 316 -23.95 3.44 -2.30
C GLY A 316 -24.62 4.05 -1.09
N THR A 317 -24.01 3.92 0.08
CA THR A 317 -24.51 4.49 1.32
C THR A 317 -23.52 5.52 1.86
N GLU A 318 -23.83 6.10 3.02
CA GLU A 318 -22.93 6.99 3.76
C GLU A 318 -21.93 6.23 4.66
N GLN A 319 -21.94 4.89 4.65
CA GLN A 319 -21.00 4.08 5.41
C GLN A 319 -19.58 4.28 4.86
N GLU A 320 -18.64 4.62 5.74
CA GLU A 320 -17.23 4.74 5.37
C GLU A 320 -16.38 3.65 6.02
N ILE A 321 -16.74 3.20 7.23
CA ILE A 321 -15.98 2.21 7.99
C ILE A 321 -16.45 0.79 7.63
N PHE A 322 -15.53 -0.05 7.15
CA PHE A 322 -15.82 -1.42 6.70
C PHE A 322 -14.76 -2.42 7.17
N SER A 323 -15.19 -3.53 7.76
CA SER A 323 -14.34 -4.73 7.85
C SER A 323 -14.04 -5.29 6.45
N LEU A 324 -12.95 -6.07 6.33
CA LEU A 324 -12.65 -6.77 5.08
C LEU A 324 -13.79 -7.71 4.65
N ALA A 325 -14.50 -8.32 5.60
CA ALA A 325 -15.65 -9.18 5.30
C ALA A 325 -16.82 -8.37 4.69
N GLU A 326 -17.14 -7.20 5.24
CA GLU A 326 -18.16 -6.31 4.67
C GLU A 326 -17.75 -5.78 3.30
N LEU A 327 -16.47 -5.46 3.09
CA LEU A 327 -15.97 -5.08 1.78
C LEU A 327 -16.17 -6.22 0.77
N ILE A 328 -15.88 -7.48 1.13
CA ILE A 328 -16.10 -8.64 0.25
C ILE A 328 -17.58 -8.80 -0.09
N GLU A 329 -18.47 -8.64 0.88
CA GLU A 329 -19.91 -8.77 0.69
C GLU A 329 -20.46 -7.67 -0.24
N LYS A 330 -20.04 -6.42 0.00
CA LYS A 330 -20.63 -5.23 -0.62
C LYS A 330 -19.95 -4.78 -1.91
N PHE A 331 -18.72 -5.23 -2.18
CA PHE A 331 -17.97 -4.78 -3.36
C PHE A 331 -18.80 -4.97 -4.63
N SER A 332 -18.65 -4.08 -5.60
CA SER A 332 -19.35 -4.20 -6.90
C SER A 332 -18.58 -3.38 -7.91
N MET A 333 -18.35 -3.98 -9.07
CA MET A 333 -17.59 -3.34 -10.14
C MET A 333 -18.33 -2.16 -10.75
N GLU A 334 -19.65 -2.21 -10.75
CA GLU A 334 -20.53 -1.15 -11.24
C GLU A 334 -20.39 0.14 -10.43
N ARG A 335 -19.94 0.03 -9.17
CA ARG A 335 -19.74 1.16 -8.26
C ARG A 335 -18.30 1.69 -8.25
N VAL A 336 -17.39 1.08 -9.03
CA VAL A 336 -16.05 1.62 -9.21
C VAL A 336 -16.12 2.86 -10.10
N HIS A 337 -15.67 4.00 -9.58
CA HIS A 337 -15.73 5.27 -10.29
C HIS A 337 -14.75 5.31 -11.47
N LYS A 338 -15.15 5.98 -12.56
CA LYS A 338 -14.26 6.21 -13.71
C LYS A 338 -13.23 7.31 -13.44
N ALA A 339 -13.57 8.29 -12.61
CA ALA A 339 -12.67 9.40 -12.30
C ALA A 339 -11.58 8.97 -11.31
N GLY A 340 -10.39 9.55 -11.43
CA GLY A 340 -9.32 9.35 -10.44
C GLY A 340 -9.72 9.93 -9.08
N ALA A 341 -9.40 9.19 -8.01
CA ALA A 341 -9.61 9.64 -6.64
C ALA A 341 -8.35 10.37 -6.15
N LYS A 342 -8.53 11.55 -5.55
CA LYS A 342 -7.43 12.25 -4.88
C LYS A 342 -7.11 11.56 -3.56
N PHE A 343 -5.82 11.36 -3.32
CA PHE A 343 -5.35 10.90 -2.02
C PHE A 343 -5.46 12.03 -0.99
N ASP A 344 -6.03 11.73 0.18
CA ASP A 344 -6.12 12.64 1.32
C ASP A 344 -5.55 11.95 2.55
N TYR A 345 -4.42 12.49 3.03
CA TYR A 345 -3.73 11.92 4.19
C TYR A 345 -4.44 12.21 5.51
N GLU A 346 -5.14 13.35 5.64
CA GLU A 346 -5.95 13.64 6.83
C GLU A 346 -7.11 12.65 6.92
N LYS A 347 -7.74 12.33 5.79
CA LYS A 347 -8.76 11.28 5.74
C LYS A 347 -8.19 9.90 6.07
N ALA A 348 -6.98 9.58 5.61
CA ALA A 348 -6.31 8.34 5.98
C ALA A 348 -6.06 8.24 7.49
N LYS A 349 -5.58 9.32 8.12
CA LYS A 349 -5.44 9.40 9.58
C LYS A 349 -6.79 9.26 10.30
N TRP A 350 -7.85 9.88 9.76
CA TRP A 350 -9.20 9.74 10.31
C TRP A 350 -9.66 8.28 10.31
N PHE A 351 -9.47 7.55 9.20
CA PHE A 351 -9.74 6.11 9.17
C PHE A 351 -8.96 5.41 10.28
N ASN A 352 -7.65 5.60 10.35
CA ASN A 352 -6.83 4.92 11.35
C ASN A 352 -7.26 5.21 12.79
N HIS A 353 -7.61 6.47 13.07
CA HIS A 353 -8.16 6.89 14.35
C HIS A 353 -9.48 6.17 14.70
N GLN A 354 -10.42 6.07 13.74
CA GLN A 354 -11.65 5.32 13.95
C GLN A 354 -11.38 3.86 14.30
N TYR A 355 -10.44 3.20 13.62
CA TYR A 355 -10.10 1.81 13.94
C TYR A 355 -9.38 1.66 15.28
N ILE A 356 -8.48 2.58 15.64
CA ILE A 356 -7.81 2.55 16.95
C ILE A 356 -8.83 2.71 18.07
N HIS A 357 -9.76 3.66 17.93
CA HIS A 357 -10.79 3.93 18.93
C HIS A 357 -11.63 2.66 19.23
N HIS A 358 -12.05 1.94 18.19
CA HIS A 358 -12.89 0.75 18.30
C HIS A 358 -12.13 -0.56 18.54
N LYS A 359 -10.80 -0.57 18.43
CA LYS A 359 -9.99 -1.76 18.71
C LYS A 359 -9.97 -2.06 20.21
N ASP A 360 -9.93 -3.34 20.56
CA ASP A 360 -9.79 -3.78 21.93
C ASP A 360 -8.40 -3.44 22.48
N ASN A 361 -8.34 -3.22 23.79
CA ASN A 361 -7.14 -2.72 24.44
C ASN A 361 -6.00 -3.74 24.43
N ASP A 362 -6.30 -5.04 24.48
CA ASP A 362 -5.30 -6.10 24.47
C ASP A 362 -4.61 -6.22 23.10
N SER A 363 -5.38 -6.12 22.02
CA SER A 363 -4.83 -6.08 20.66
C SER A 363 -4.00 -4.82 20.41
N LEU A 364 -4.44 -3.65 20.88
CA LEU A 364 -3.64 -2.43 20.82
C LEU A 364 -2.35 -2.56 21.63
N ALA A 365 -2.41 -3.17 22.81
CA ALA A 365 -1.22 -3.43 23.62
C ALA A 365 -0.22 -4.34 22.91
N ALA A 366 -0.69 -5.41 22.25
CA ALA A 366 0.16 -6.31 21.48
C ALA A 366 0.88 -5.57 20.33
N LEU A 367 0.19 -4.64 19.66
CA LEU A 367 0.77 -3.80 18.60
C LEU A 367 1.74 -2.75 19.14
N PHE A 368 1.54 -2.27 20.37
CA PHE A 368 2.36 -1.24 21.00
C PHE A 368 3.60 -1.80 21.72
N GLN A 369 3.58 -3.06 22.14
CA GLN A 369 4.70 -3.72 22.82
C GLN A 369 6.05 -3.62 22.07
N PRO A 370 6.12 -3.83 20.73
CA PRO A 370 7.35 -3.60 19.98
C PRO A 370 7.88 -2.17 20.11
N VAL A 371 6.99 -1.16 20.12
CA VAL A 371 7.36 0.26 20.29
C VAL A 371 7.96 0.50 21.67
N LEU A 372 7.42 -0.13 22.72
CA LEU A 372 8.01 -0.07 24.07
C LEU A 372 9.38 -0.74 24.12
N ALA A 373 9.54 -1.89 23.46
CA ALA A 373 10.81 -2.61 23.41
C ALA A 373 11.91 -1.77 22.71
N GLU A 374 11.58 -1.05 21.64
CA GLU A 374 12.50 -0.10 20.98
C GLU A 374 12.95 1.04 21.91
N LYS A 375 12.13 1.42 22.89
CA LYS A 375 12.47 2.39 23.94
C LYS A 375 13.24 1.77 25.11
N GLY A 376 13.54 0.48 25.07
CA GLY A 376 14.18 -0.24 26.17
C GLY A 376 13.27 -0.47 27.38
N ILE A 377 11.95 -0.40 27.18
CA ILE A 377 10.94 -0.52 28.24
C ILE A 377 10.24 -1.87 28.09
N SER A 378 10.10 -2.58 29.21
CA SER A 378 9.30 -3.81 29.30
C SER A 378 8.22 -3.63 30.36
N ALA A 379 6.98 -3.94 29.98
CA ALA A 379 5.82 -3.86 30.87
C ALA A 379 4.89 -5.05 30.62
N ALA A 380 4.16 -5.45 31.66
CA ALA A 380 3.20 -6.55 31.57
C ALA A 380 2.08 -6.22 30.55
N PRO A 381 1.67 -7.16 29.67
CA PRO A 381 0.66 -6.89 28.65
C PRO A 381 -0.63 -6.27 29.19
N ALA A 382 -1.16 -6.74 30.33
CA ALA A 382 -2.35 -6.18 30.96
C ALA A 382 -2.19 -4.70 31.40
N TYR A 383 -0.98 -4.32 31.85
CA TYR A 383 -0.66 -2.93 32.17
C TYR A 383 -0.64 -2.07 30.90
N VAL A 384 -0.01 -2.57 29.84
CA VAL A 384 0.03 -1.89 28.54
C VAL A 384 -1.39 -1.72 27.96
N ALA A 385 -2.26 -2.72 28.10
CA ALA A 385 -3.66 -2.63 27.69
C ALA A 385 -4.43 -1.56 28.47
N THR A 386 -4.22 -1.48 29.79
CA THR A 386 -4.80 -0.42 30.62
C THR A 386 -4.36 0.96 30.11
N VAL A 387 -3.06 1.16 29.87
CA VAL A 387 -2.51 2.42 29.35
C VAL A 387 -3.07 2.75 27.97
N ALA A 388 -3.10 1.78 27.04
CA ALA A 388 -3.65 1.97 25.70
C ALA A 388 -5.12 2.42 25.77
N GLY A 389 -5.93 1.79 26.61
CA GLY A 389 -7.33 2.15 26.82
C GLY A 389 -7.52 3.59 27.31
N LEU A 390 -6.63 4.09 28.17
CA LEU A 390 -6.71 5.46 28.70
C LEU A 390 -6.38 6.55 27.66
N VAL A 391 -5.63 6.20 26.59
CA VAL A 391 -5.13 7.20 25.63
C VAL A 391 -5.62 7.02 24.20
N LYS A 392 -6.22 5.87 23.85
CA LYS A 392 -6.61 5.54 22.46
C LYS A 392 -7.53 6.57 21.80
N GLU A 393 -8.39 7.23 22.58
CA GLU A 393 -9.27 8.34 22.14
C GLU A 393 -8.54 9.52 21.51
N ARG A 394 -7.23 9.63 21.77
CA ARG A 394 -6.39 10.74 21.29
C ARG A 394 -5.44 10.31 20.16
N CYS A 395 -5.35 9.00 19.91
CA CYS A 395 -4.32 8.41 19.06
C CYS A 395 -4.81 8.31 17.62
N TYR A 396 -4.04 8.86 16.68
CA TYR A 396 -4.23 8.63 15.26
C TYR A 396 -3.41 7.44 14.77
N PHE A 397 -2.32 7.11 15.47
CA PHE A 397 -1.43 5.99 15.19
C PHE A 397 -1.16 5.17 16.45
N VAL A 398 -0.75 3.92 16.30
CA VAL A 398 -0.34 3.07 17.45
C VAL A 398 0.82 3.74 18.22
N ASN A 399 1.74 4.38 17.50
CA ASN A 399 2.90 5.05 18.10
C ASN A 399 2.48 6.26 18.98
N ASP A 400 1.30 6.85 18.76
CA ASP A 400 0.81 7.98 19.56
C ASP A 400 0.47 7.56 21.00
N ILE A 401 0.31 6.26 21.28
CA ILE A 401 0.16 5.73 22.64
C ILE A 401 1.38 6.12 23.48
N TRP A 402 2.59 6.12 22.89
CA TRP A 402 3.79 6.62 23.53
C TRP A 402 3.70 8.13 23.77
N GLU A 403 3.39 8.91 22.72
CA GLU A 403 3.33 10.38 22.82
C GLU A 403 2.31 10.87 23.87
N HIS A 404 1.19 10.14 24.02
CA HIS A 404 0.14 10.46 24.98
C HIS A 404 0.24 9.73 26.32
N GLY A 405 1.14 8.76 26.45
CA GLY A 405 1.20 7.83 27.58
C GLY A 405 2.58 7.50 28.12
N PHE A 406 3.66 8.11 27.62
CA PHE A 406 5.04 7.79 28.06
C PHE A 406 5.20 7.87 29.58
N PHE A 407 4.50 8.80 30.23
CA PHE A 407 4.58 9.01 31.67
C PHE A 407 4.05 7.82 32.48
N PHE A 408 3.31 6.87 31.89
CA PHE A 408 2.95 5.63 32.56
C PHE A 408 4.13 4.65 32.68
N PHE A 409 5.18 4.82 31.88
CA PHE A 409 6.33 3.92 31.82
C PHE A 409 7.60 4.54 32.38
N GLN A 410 7.68 5.87 32.39
CA GLN A 410 8.83 6.61 32.91
C GLN A 410 8.38 7.87 33.65
N SER A 411 9.08 8.24 34.72
CA SER A 411 8.84 9.54 35.37
C SER A 411 9.21 10.67 34.39
N PRO A 412 8.50 11.82 34.40
CA PRO A 412 8.88 12.96 33.57
C PRO A 412 10.29 13.45 33.92
N ALA A 413 11.09 13.76 32.89
CA ALA A 413 12.46 14.25 33.05
C ALA A 413 12.53 15.74 33.40
N SER A 414 11.49 16.51 33.06
CA SER A 414 11.36 17.93 33.33
C SER A 414 9.89 18.32 33.56
N TYR A 415 9.67 19.51 34.11
CA TYR A 415 8.36 20.03 34.44
C TYR A 415 8.09 21.37 33.75
N ASP A 416 6.84 21.63 33.34
CA ASP A 416 6.34 22.97 32.96
C ASP A 416 6.24 23.87 34.21
N GLU A 417 7.38 24.25 34.77
CA GLU A 417 7.47 25.07 35.99
C GLU A 417 6.78 26.44 35.82
N ALA A 418 6.81 27.00 34.61
CA ALA A 418 6.18 28.26 34.29
C ALA A 418 4.65 28.23 34.48
N ALA A 419 4.03 27.06 34.33
CA ALA A 419 2.60 26.88 34.60
C ALA A 419 2.26 26.77 36.10
N VAL A 420 3.24 26.47 36.97
CA VAL A 420 3.03 26.23 38.41
C VAL A 420 3.53 27.38 39.27
N LYS A 421 4.80 27.79 39.08
CA LYS A 421 5.51 28.75 39.95
C LYS A 421 4.76 30.08 40.18
N PRO A 422 4.08 30.71 39.21
CA PRO A 422 3.38 31.98 39.43
C PRO A 422 2.29 31.95 40.51
N LYS A 423 1.74 30.76 40.81
CA LYS A 423 0.71 30.57 41.84
C LYS A 423 1.14 29.63 42.95
N TRP A 424 2.40 29.19 42.95
CA TRP A 424 2.92 28.28 43.96
C TRP A 424 3.11 29.00 45.30
N ASN A 425 2.78 28.33 46.41
CA ASN A 425 2.89 28.89 47.76
C ASN A 425 2.99 27.77 48.81
N ALA A 426 3.31 28.15 50.06
CA ALA A 426 3.49 27.22 51.17
C ALA A 426 2.24 26.35 51.45
N ASP A 427 1.03 26.88 51.21
CA ASP A 427 -0.21 26.12 51.39
C ASP A 427 -0.31 24.95 50.42
N LYS A 428 0.12 25.14 49.15
CA LYS A 428 0.16 24.07 48.14
C LYS A 428 1.24 23.04 48.47
N GLU A 429 2.41 23.48 48.92
CA GLU A 429 3.47 22.57 49.37
C GLU A 429 3.00 21.69 50.54
N ALA A 430 2.33 22.29 51.53
CA ALA A 430 1.75 21.56 52.66
C ALA A 430 0.62 20.62 52.20
N PHE A 431 -0.22 21.04 51.25
CA PHE A 431 -1.27 20.20 50.68
C PHE A 431 -0.71 18.94 50.01
N PHE A 432 0.31 19.07 49.17
CA PHE A 432 0.90 17.91 48.48
C PHE A 432 1.67 16.98 49.42
N THR A 433 2.29 17.53 50.47
CA THR A 433 2.88 16.73 51.55
C THR A 433 1.81 15.90 52.27
N ALA A 434 0.68 16.52 52.60
CA ALA A 434 -0.46 15.83 53.23
C ALA A 434 -1.10 14.79 52.28
N TRP A 435 -1.27 15.13 51.00
CA TRP A 435 -1.79 14.22 49.99
C TRP A 435 -0.90 12.99 49.80
N SER A 436 0.42 13.18 49.77
CA SER A 436 1.38 12.06 49.70
C SER A 436 1.24 11.10 50.88
N ALA A 437 1.01 11.61 52.10
CA ALA A 437 0.75 10.79 53.28
C ALA A 437 -0.63 10.11 53.24
N GLN A 438 -1.66 10.79 52.73
CA GLN A 438 -3.00 10.22 52.59
C GLN A 438 -3.06 9.12 51.52
N LEU A 439 -2.27 9.21 50.44
CA LEU A 439 -2.15 8.13 49.46
C LEU A 439 -1.57 6.85 50.07
N GLU A 440 -0.66 6.98 51.05
CA GLU A 440 -0.11 5.83 51.77
C GLU A 440 -1.16 5.13 52.64
N THR A 441 -2.10 5.87 53.22
CA THR A 441 -3.19 5.29 54.01
C THR A 441 -4.32 4.72 53.14
N LEU A 442 -4.64 5.35 52.00
CA LEU A 442 -5.65 4.87 51.06
C LEU A 442 -5.22 3.60 50.33
N GLY A 443 -3.92 3.45 50.04
CA GLY A 443 -3.43 2.33 49.25
C GLY A 443 -3.93 2.35 47.79
N THR A 444 -3.99 1.18 47.17
CA THR A 444 -4.53 1.04 45.81
C THR A 444 -6.04 1.23 45.82
N ALA A 445 -6.53 2.27 45.15
CA ALA A 445 -7.95 2.61 45.08
C ALA A 445 -8.36 3.02 43.65
N PRO A 446 -9.65 2.89 43.29
CA PRO A 446 -10.19 3.38 42.03
C PRO A 446 -10.02 4.90 41.88
N ALA A 447 -9.94 5.38 40.62
CA ALA A 447 -9.79 6.80 40.30
C ALA A 447 -10.85 7.69 40.97
N ALA A 448 -12.11 7.25 41.03
CA ALA A 448 -13.21 7.99 41.65
C ALA A 448 -13.01 8.20 43.16
N GLU A 449 -12.46 7.21 43.88
CA GLU A 449 -12.18 7.32 45.31
C GLU A 449 -10.98 8.24 45.57
N LEU A 450 -9.95 8.13 44.74
CA LEU A 450 -8.78 9.02 44.77
C LEU A 450 -9.19 10.48 44.52
N GLU A 451 -10.08 10.72 43.55
CA GLU A 451 -10.61 12.05 43.26
C GLU A 451 -11.42 12.61 44.43
N ALA A 452 -12.29 11.80 45.03
CA ALA A 452 -13.10 12.20 46.17
C ALA A 452 -12.24 12.57 47.38
N ALA A 453 -11.22 11.75 47.68
CA ALA A 453 -10.29 12.00 48.78
C ALA A 453 -9.45 13.26 48.55
N PHE A 454 -8.93 13.46 47.33
CA PHE A 454 -8.16 14.65 46.97
C PHE A 454 -9.02 15.92 47.09
N LYS A 455 -10.28 15.86 46.61
CA LYS A 455 -11.22 16.97 46.71
C LYS A 455 -11.60 17.28 48.16
N ALA A 456 -11.77 16.26 49.01
CA ALA A 456 -12.04 16.43 50.43
C ALA A 456 -10.88 17.13 51.13
N LEU A 457 -9.64 16.71 50.87
CA LEU A 457 -8.44 17.35 51.40
C LEU A 457 -8.30 18.80 50.91
N ALA A 458 -8.60 19.08 49.64
CA ALA A 458 -8.53 20.43 49.10
C ALA A 458 -9.54 21.35 49.81
N THR A 459 -10.75 20.84 50.05
CA THR A 459 -11.80 21.54 50.80
C THR A 459 -11.38 21.82 52.24
N GLU A 460 -10.83 20.83 52.96
CA GLU A 460 -10.32 20.97 54.33
C GLU A 460 -9.24 22.05 54.43
N ARG A 461 -8.37 22.14 53.41
CA ARG A 461 -7.28 23.12 53.33
C ARG A 461 -7.70 24.46 52.71
N ASN A 462 -8.99 24.66 52.44
CA ASN A 462 -9.54 25.87 51.80
C ASN A 462 -8.89 26.21 50.43
N LEU A 463 -8.49 25.18 49.68
CA LEU A 463 -7.91 25.31 48.34
C LEU A 463 -8.93 24.94 47.27
N LYS A 464 -8.91 25.66 46.14
CA LYS A 464 -9.75 25.31 44.99
C LYS A 464 -9.15 24.11 44.27
N MET A 465 -10.01 23.18 43.84
CA MET A 465 -9.60 21.98 43.09
C MET A 465 -8.67 22.28 41.91
N GLY A 466 -9.00 23.28 41.08
CA GLY A 466 -8.19 23.67 39.92
C GLY A 466 -6.79 24.18 40.28
N ASP A 467 -6.61 24.78 41.46
CA ASP A 467 -5.33 25.33 41.91
C ASP A 467 -4.34 24.24 42.36
N VAL A 468 -4.84 23.05 42.72
CA VAL A 468 -4.02 21.89 43.11
C VAL A 468 -4.02 20.79 42.05
N GLN A 469 -5.06 20.63 41.23
CA GLN A 469 -5.10 19.59 40.20
C GLN A 469 -4.11 19.86 39.05
N LEU A 470 -3.88 21.13 38.68
CA LEU A 470 -2.91 21.48 37.63
C LEU A 470 -1.46 21.17 38.06
N PRO A 471 -0.96 21.64 39.23
CA PRO A 471 0.34 21.21 39.72
C PRO A 471 0.45 19.70 39.85
N PHE A 472 -0.61 19.03 40.34
CA PHE A 472 -0.58 17.57 40.48
C PHE A 472 -0.39 16.87 39.14
N ARG A 473 -1.14 17.29 38.10
CA ARG A 473 -0.95 16.78 36.74
C ARG A 473 0.49 16.97 36.28
N ILE A 474 1.08 18.15 36.47
CA ILE A 474 2.45 18.43 36.05
C ILE A 474 3.45 17.56 36.81
N MET A 475 3.27 17.33 38.12
CA MET A 475 4.10 16.38 38.88
C MET A 475 4.05 14.97 38.26
N LEU A 476 2.87 14.54 37.81
CA LEU A 476 2.69 13.20 37.25
C LEU A 476 3.19 13.09 35.81
N THR A 477 2.97 14.08 34.95
CA THR A 477 3.17 13.94 33.50
C THR A 477 4.27 14.83 32.93
N GLY A 478 4.77 15.79 33.71
CA GLY A 478 5.71 16.81 33.26
C GLY A 478 5.05 18.04 32.61
N GLY A 479 3.75 17.99 32.28
CA GLY A 479 3.09 19.08 31.58
C GLY A 479 1.56 19.07 31.66
N LYS A 480 0.92 19.91 30.83
CA LYS A 480 -0.55 20.12 30.84
C LYS A 480 -1.31 19.12 29.96
N PHE A 481 -0.88 17.87 29.94
CA PHE A 481 -1.43 16.81 29.07
C PHE A 481 -1.70 15.51 29.85
N GLY A 482 -2.23 14.51 29.14
CA GLY A 482 -2.58 13.19 29.67
C GLY A 482 -4.08 12.99 29.90
N PRO A 483 -4.51 11.76 30.26
CA PRO A 483 -5.89 11.41 30.61
C PRO A 483 -6.32 12.07 31.93
N PRO A 484 -7.51 11.78 32.49
CA PRO A 484 -7.91 12.34 33.78
C PRO A 484 -6.88 12.00 34.89
N VAL A 485 -6.61 12.97 35.76
CA VAL A 485 -5.46 12.92 36.70
C VAL A 485 -5.52 11.70 37.61
N PHE A 486 -6.71 11.31 38.06
CA PHE A 486 -6.87 10.22 39.02
C PHE A 486 -6.80 8.84 38.37
N ASP A 487 -7.10 8.71 37.07
CA ASP A 487 -6.79 7.51 36.31
C ASP A 487 -5.27 7.32 36.18
N ILE A 488 -4.53 8.43 36.05
CA ILE A 488 -3.06 8.39 36.06
C ILE A 488 -2.54 7.85 37.40
N VAL A 489 -3.07 8.35 38.52
CA VAL A 489 -2.69 7.90 39.87
C VAL A 489 -3.02 6.43 40.09
N ALA A 490 -4.25 6.02 39.75
CA ALA A 490 -4.70 4.64 39.90
C ALA A 490 -3.81 3.67 39.11
N THR A 491 -3.36 4.08 37.92
CA THR A 491 -2.51 3.25 37.05
C THR A 491 -1.05 3.24 37.50
N LEU A 492 -0.47 4.40 37.86
CA LEU A 492 0.92 4.48 38.36
C LEU A 492 1.10 3.76 39.70
N GLY A 493 0.03 3.72 40.50
CA GLY A 493 0.06 3.22 41.86
C GLY A 493 0.65 4.22 42.85
N VAL A 494 0.49 3.91 44.14
CA VAL A 494 0.80 4.81 45.26
C VAL A 494 2.29 5.17 45.31
N ALA A 495 3.17 4.18 45.20
CA ALA A 495 4.61 4.39 45.38
C ALA A 495 5.20 5.38 44.35
N GLU A 496 4.91 5.16 43.07
CA GLU A 496 5.41 6.04 42.00
C GLU A 496 4.75 7.42 42.03
N THR A 497 3.45 7.48 42.34
CA THR A 497 2.74 8.77 42.53
C THR A 497 3.41 9.62 43.61
N ARG A 498 3.72 9.03 44.78
CA ARG A 498 4.39 9.73 45.88
C ARG A 498 5.81 10.17 45.52
N ASN A 499 6.56 9.32 44.83
CA ASN A 499 7.89 9.65 44.31
C ASN A 499 7.84 10.89 43.39
N ARG A 500 6.86 10.96 42.48
CA ARG A 500 6.65 12.11 41.60
C ARG A 500 6.22 13.37 42.35
N ILE A 501 5.37 13.24 43.36
CA ILE A 501 5.02 14.37 44.25
C ILE A 501 6.29 14.93 44.90
N ALA A 502 7.15 14.08 45.46
CA ALA A 502 8.39 14.52 46.11
C ALA A 502 9.31 15.29 45.14
N LYS A 503 9.55 14.75 43.94
CA LYS A 503 10.34 15.44 42.90
C LYS A 503 9.72 16.76 42.45
N GLY A 504 8.39 16.79 42.32
CA GLY A 504 7.67 18.01 41.97
C GLY A 504 7.75 19.08 43.05
N LEU A 505 7.65 18.69 44.33
CA LEU A 505 7.85 19.60 45.46
C LEU A 505 9.26 20.21 45.47
N GLU A 506 10.28 19.45 45.10
CA GLU A 506 11.64 19.99 44.95
C GLU A 506 11.76 20.95 43.76
N ALA A 507 11.15 20.62 42.62
CA ALA A 507 11.23 21.43 41.41
C ALA A 507 10.47 22.77 41.51
N PHE A 508 9.36 22.81 42.26
CA PHE A 508 8.50 24.00 42.33
C PHE A 508 8.88 24.99 43.43
N LYS A 509 9.88 24.66 44.25
CA LYS A 509 10.45 25.57 45.26
C LYS A 509 11.09 26.82 44.66
#